data_AF-A0A6M4GV52-F1
#
_entry.id   AF-A0A6M4GV52-F1
#
_cell.length_a   1.000
_cell.length_b   1.000
_cell.length_c   1.000
_cell.angle_alpha   90.00
_cell.angle_beta   90.00
_cell.angle_gamma   90.00
#
_symmetry.space_group_name_H-M   'P 1'
#
loop_
_entity.id
_entity.type
_entity.pdbx_description
1 polymer ?
#
loop_
_entity_poly.entity_id
_entity_poly.type
_entity_poly.pdbx_seq_one_letter_code
_entity_poly.pdbx_strand_id
1 'polypeptide(L)'
;MKTMRSLLIGVAMATAILPAIAQQPAKCQLAKIAEWPVRFVGNNPVIDGAINGKKITILLDTGSYVSLVMKASAEKLGLNLRGTGQFAGGFGGSTPIFVTNIEEMRIGESVRKNWRVRVAGEGAPPFDFILGDDFFRQVDLEFDYAKGVVRVFQPENCKSAFLGYWDANAQVLPMLNDKQHVVVPIKINGREGRATLDSGAAGSLVSLAFAESVGITKDSPGVLPGGCSSGMGGTGLRNWVSRFDSVSIGNETIRDPMLRIQDYSTTDMRQASDMFLGTDFLKSHRVYIARSQDKVYFSYTGGQAFTATPGVDCDKREADKGTPELLASYQQALAANPNDTKTLMQRADLRRRTGDSPGAMADLDAVIKLEPTNGVALAMRASMRAQAKDIDGSLADSEAAIAQGIRMAPMYANRGAMYRSKGNCERAIVEYEEALKIDPNLQSALRGRDACRKGEAKNE
;
A
#
# COMPACT_ATOMS: atom_id res chain seq x y z
N MET A 1 36.88 -32.57 79.98
CA MET A 1 36.01 -32.12 78.87
C MET A 1 35.14 -30.98 79.37
N LYS A 2 35.39 -29.76 78.89
CA LYS A 2 34.72 -28.52 79.32
C LYS A 2 33.49 -28.29 78.44
N THR A 3 32.35 -28.00 79.05
CA THR A 3 31.13 -27.48 78.39
C THR A 3 31.27 -25.96 78.20
N MET A 4 31.23 -25.51 76.96
CA MET A 4 31.34 -24.10 76.58
C MET A 4 29.98 -23.62 76.08
N ARG A 5 29.35 -22.70 76.82
CA ARG A 5 28.12 -21.98 76.43
C ARG A 5 28.49 -20.90 75.42
N SER A 6 27.91 -20.94 74.22
CA SER A 6 28.04 -19.90 73.21
C SER A 6 27.05 -18.76 73.46
N LEU A 7 27.59 -17.54 73.50
CA LEU A 7 26.87 -16.27 73.61
C LEU A 7 26.24 -15.92 72.24
N LEU A 8 24.93 -15.68 72.18
CA LEU A 8 24.25 -15.09 71.02
C LEU A 8 24.25 -13.55 71.17
N ILE A 9 25.04 -12.86 70.34
CA ILE A 9 25.01 -11.39 70.22
C ILE A 9 23.92 -11.06 69.20
N GLY A 10 22.82 -10.46 69.68
CA GLY A 10 21.78 -9.89 68.82
C GLY A 10 22.24 -8.58 68.22
N VAL A 11 22.47 -8.54 66.90
CA VAL A 11 22.66 -7.31 66.14
C VAL A 11 21.28 -6.76 65.78
N ALA A 12 20.87 -5.67 66.44
CA ALA A 12 19.69 -4.91 66.03
C ALA A 12 20.02 -4.13 64.76
N MET A 13 19.56 -4.62 63.60
CA MET A 13 19.55 -3.83 62.35
C MET A 13 18.44 -2.78 62.46
N ALA A 14 18.83 -1.53 62.70
CA ALA A 14 17.95 -0.38 62.52
C ALA A 14 17.72 -0.18 61.02
N THR A 15 16.56 -0.60 60.52
CA THR A 15 16.09 -0.31 59.18
C THR A 15 15.66 1.16 59.11
N ALA A 16 16.55 2.01 58.58
CA ALA A 16 16.20 3.37 58.21
C ALA A 16 15.24 3.33 57.00
N ILE A 17 13.95 3.58 57.25
CA ILE A 17 12.95 3.79 56.21
C ILE A 17 13.21 5.19 55.63
N LEU A 18 13.92 5.25 54.51
CA LEU A 18 13.97 6.47 53.70
C LEU A 18 12.56 6.70 53.11
N PRO A 19 11.98 7.90 53.23
CA PRO A 19 10.73 8.20 52.54
C PRO A 19 10.99 8.08 51.04
N ALA A 20 10.22 7.22 50.37
CA ALA A 20 10.18 7.19 48.92
C ALA A 20 9.72 8.59 48.46
N ILE A 21 10.64 9.35 47.87
CA ILE A 21 10.29 10.57 47.16
C ILE A 21 9.44 10.10 45.98
N ALA A 22 8.11 10.21 46.11
CA ALA A 22 7.20 10.01 45.01
C ALA A 22 7.53 11.05 43.94
N GLN A 23 8.33 10.66 42.95
CA GLN A 23 8.59 11.47 41.77
C GLN A 23 7.23 11.81 41.15
N GLN A 24 6.91 13.10 41.06
CA GLN A 24 5.71 13.54 40.37
C GLN A 24 5.71 12.89 38.96
N PRO A 25 4.57 12.33 38.51
CA PRO A 25 4.50 11.74 37.18
C PRO A 25 4.93 12.80 36.17
N ALA A 26 5.89 12.44 35.33
CA ALA A 26 6.44 13.35 34.35
C ALA A 26 5.30 13.93 33.49
N LYS A 27 5.26 15.26 33.37
CA LYS A 27 4.24 15.95 32.58
C LYS A 27 4.39 15.55 31.10
N CYS A 28 3.26 15.29 30.42
CA CYS A 28 3.27 15.02 28.98
C CYS A 28 3.96 16.15 28.21
N GLN A 29 4.90 15.76 27.34
CA GLN A 29 5.60 16.65 26.42
C GLN A 29 5.31 16.21 24.99
N LEU A 30 4.65 17.07 24.23
CA LEU A 30 4.34 16.84 22.82
C LEU A 30 5.45 17.45 21.95
N ALA A 31 6.61 16.80 21.90
CA ALA A 31 7.77 17.34 21.21
C ALA A 31 7.58 17.29 19.69
N LYS A 32 7.50 18.45 19.04
CA LYS A 32 7.47 18.57 17.57
C LYS A 32 8.88 18.43 17.02
N ILE A 33 9.13 17.35 16.27
CA ILE A 33 10.46 17.04 15.73
C ILE A 33 10.62 17.45 14.26
N ALA A 34 9.50 17.65 13.55
CA ALA A 34 9.51 18.23 12.22
C ALA A 34 8.20 18.96 11.90
N GLU A 35 8.28 19.94 11.00
CA GLU A 35 7.14 20.58 10.36
C GLU A 35 7.47 20.71 8.88
N TRP A 36 6.68 20.05 8.03
CA TRP A 36 6.90 19.99 6.60
C TRP A 36 5.83 20.83 5.88
N PRO A 37 6.23 21.84 5.10
CA PRO A 37 5.32 22.53 4.19
C PRO A 37 4.79 21.55 3.15
N VAL A 38 3.46 21.48 3.03
CA VAL A 38 2.76 20.61 2.09
C VAL A 38 2.20 21.46 0.96
N ARG A 39 2.42 21.00 -0.27
CA ARG A 39 1.74 21.47 -1.47
C ARG A 39 0.95 20.32 -2.09
N PHE A 40 -0.03 20.65 -2.91
CA PHE A 40 -0.80 19.65 -3.64
C PHE A 40 -0.39 19.60 -5.09
N VAL A 41 -0.16 18.39 -5.63
CA VAL A 41 -0.11 18.17 -7.08
C VAL A 41 -1.34 17.37 -7.47
N GLY A 42 -2.29 18.05 -8.13
CA GLY A 42 -3.66 17.57 -8.21
C GLY A 42 -4.26 17.48 -6.80
N ASN A 43 -4.67 16.29 -6.39
CA ASN A 43 -5.15 16.02 -5.03
C ASN A 43 -4.15 15.28 -4.15
N ASN A 44 -2.92 15.07 -4.59
CA ASN A 44 -1.93 14.35 -3.79
C ASN A 44 -1.14 15.31 -2.89
N PRO A 45 -1.07 15.07 -1.56
CA PRO A 45 -0.27 15.89 -0.64
C PRO A 45 1.21 15.53 -0.80
N VAL A 46 2.01 16.51 -1.19
CA VAL A 46 3.44 16.30 -1.40
C VAL A 46 4.29 17.31 -0.65
N ILE A 47 5.51 16.88 -0.33
CA ILE A 47 6.56 17.72 0.22
C ILE A 47 7.78 17.66 -0.69
N ASP A 48 8.66 18.65 -0.57
CA ASP A 48 9.91 18.68 -1.33
C ASP A 48 11.02 17.95 -0.56
N GLY A 49 11.91 17.29 -1.30
CA GLY A 49 13.11 16.66 -0.74
C GLY A 49 14.22 16.52 -1.76
N ALA A 50 15.25 15.76 -1.42
CA ALA A 50 16.33 15.43 -2.35
C ALA A 50 16.86 14.01 -2.14
N ILE A 51 17.22 13.35 -3.25
CA ILE A 51 17.99 12.11 -3.27
C ILE A 51 19.32 12.39 -3.96
N ASN A 52 20.43 12.12 -3.28
CA ASN A 52 21.80 12.34 -3.78
C ASN A 52 21.98 13.77 -4.36
N GLY A 53 21.47 14.78 -3.66
CA GLY A 53 21.52 16.19 -4.07
C GLY A 53 20.54 16.61 -5.18
N LYS A 54 19.84 15.67 -5.83
CA LYS A 54 18.82 15.96 -6.85
C LYS A 54 17.46 16.17 -6.19
N LYS A 55 16.77 17.26 -6.54
CA LYS A 55 15.42 17.57 -6.04
C LYS A 55 14.42 16.48 -6.44
N ILE A 56 13.54 16.12 -5.50
CA ILE A 56 12.46 15.17 -5.69
C ILE A 56 11.17 15.67 -5.04
N THR A 57 10.03 15.19 -5.55
CA THR A 57 8.73 15.36 -4.92
C THR A 57 8.36 14.10 -4.13
N ILE A 58 7.97 14.25 -2.87
CA ILE A 58 7.66 13.14 -1.96
C ILE A 58 6.16 13.14 -1.65
N LEU A 59 5.46 12.05 -2.00
CA LEU A 59 4.11 11.78 -1.52
C LEU A 59 4.18 11.30 -0.06
N LEU A 60 3.34 11.89 0.79
CA LEU A 60 3.10 11.41 2.15
C LEU A 60 1.94 10.42 2.11
N ASP A 61 2.21 9.14 2.34
CA ASP A 61 1.24 8.07 2.11
C ASP A 61 1.11 7.15 3.33
N THR A 62 0.10 7.40 4.17
CA THR A 62 -0.23 6.52 5.29
C THR A 62 -0.85 5.19 4.87
N GLY A 63 -1.28 5.03 3.62
CA GLY A 63 -1.78 3.78 3.05
C GLY A 63 -0.67 2.88 2.49
N SER A 64 0.53 3.39 2.25
CA SER A 64 1.67 2.61 1.77
C SER A 64 2.45 1.95 2.91
N TYR A 65 2.65 0.63 2.83
CA TYR A 65 3.41 -0.15 3.82
C TYR A 65 4.90 0.24 3.92
N VAL A 66 5.48 0.70 2.82
CA VAL A 66 6.92 0.91 2.71
C VAL A 66 7.23 2.16 1.92
N SER A 67 8.28 2.84 2.34
CA SER A 67 8.88 3.91 1.58
C SER A 67 9.53 3.37 0.32
N LEU A 68 9.26 3.99 -0.83
CA LEU A 68 9.77 3.54 -2.12
C LEU A 68 10.03 4.69 -3.08
N VAL A 69 11.00 4.49 -3.96
CA VAL A 69 11.23 5.36 -5.12
C VAL A 69 10.34 4.87 -6.26
N MET A 70 9.70 5.78 -6.98
CA MET A 70 8.96 5.42 -8.19
C MET A 70 9.93 4.92 -9.26
N LYS A 71 9.58 3.84 -9.96
CA LYS A 71 10.43 3.24 -11.01
C LYS A 71 10.89 4.26 -12.06
N ALA A 72 9.97 5.07 -12.59
CA ALA A 72 10.29 6.14 -13.56
C ALA A 72 11.26 7.18 -12.98
N SER A 73 11.15 7.48 -11.69
CA SER A 73 12.03 8.45 -11.03
C SER A 73 13.40 7.89 -10.73
N ALA A 74 13.53 6.59 -10.47
CA ALA A 74 14.84 5.97 -10.30
C ALA A 74 15.69 6.06 -11.58
N GLU A 75 15.06 5.90 -12.76
CA GLU A 75 15.72 6.09 -14.06
C GLU A 75 16.15 7.56 -14.25
N LYS A 76 15.24 8.51 -14.02
CA LYS A 76 15.52 9.97 -14.07
C LYS A 76 16.67 10.38 -13.14
N LEU A 77 16.76 9.76 -11.97
CA LEU A 77 17.80 10.02 -10.99
C LEU A 77 19.12 9.32 -11.31
N GLY A 78 19.15 8.38 -12.26
CA GLY A 78 20.33 7.59 -12.62
C GLY A 78 20.69 6.57 -11.55
N LEU A 79 19.70 6.02 -10.84
CA LEU A 79 19.93 5.06 -9.76
C LEU A 79 20.12 3.65 -10.33
N ASN A 80 21.12 2.93 -9.80
CA ASN A 80 21.38 1.55 -10.17
C ASN A 80 20.33 0.63 -9.52
N LEU A 81 19.56 -0.07 -10.34
CA LEU A 81 18.51 -0.98 -9.89
C LEU A 81 19.01 -2.41 -9.85
N ARG A 82 18.71 -3.11 -8.76
CA ARG A 82 18.86 -4.57 -8.68
C ARG A 82 17.49 -5.21 -8.57
N GLY A 83 17.19 -6.13 -9.47
CA GLY A 83 15.97 -6.94 -9.39
C GLY A 83 15.98 -7.77 -8.11
N THR A 84 14.81 -7.86 -7.44
CA THR A 84 14.66 -8.67 -6.24
C THR A 84 13.96 -10.00 -6.49
N GLY A 85 13.33 -10.17 -7.67
CA GLY A 85 12.41 -11.27 -7.94
C GLY A 85 11.09 -11.19 -7.16
N GLN A 86 10.88 -10.14 -6.35
CA GLN A 86 9.66 -9.88 -5.59
C GLN A 86 8.75 -8.89 -6.33
N PHE A 87 7.47 -8.88 -5.97
CA PHE A 87 6.46 -7.99 -6.56
C PHE A 87 5.66 -7.31 -5.45
N ALA A 88 5.21 -6.08 -5.70
CA ALA A 88 4.32 -5.32 -4.83
C ALA A 88 2.93 -5.28 -5.46
N GLY A 89 1.89 -5.51 -4.66
CA GLY A 89 0.49 -5.35 -5.07
C GLY A 89 -0.06 -3.97 -4.69
N GLY A 90 -0.99 -3.46 -5.48
CA GLY A 90 -1.73 -2.23 -5.19
C GLY A 90 -2.96 -2.05 -6.08
N PHE A 91 -3.55 -0.86 -6.08
CA PHE A 91 -4.61 -0.52 -7.03
C PHE A 91 -4.10 -0.70 -8.45
N GLY A 92 -4.83 -1.46 -9.26
CA GLY A 92 -4.44 -1.75 -10.64
C GLY A 92 -3.45 -2.89 -10.82
N GLY A 93 -3.29 -3.79 -9.84
CA GLY A 93 -2.51 -5.03 -9.99
C GLY A 93 -1.15 -5.01 -9.29
N SER A 94 -0.19 -5.76 -9.83
CA SER A 94 1.10 -6.02 -9.19
C SER A 94 2.29 -5.59 -10.07
N THR A 95 3.34 -5.06 -9.45
CA THR A 95 4.54 -4.51 -10.10
C THR A 95 5.81 -5.18 -9.56
N PRO A 96 6.85 -5.43 -10.38
CA PRO A 96 8.13 -5.92 -9.89
C PRO A 96 8.80 -4.92 -8.93
N ILE A 97 9.39 -5.44 -7.85
CA ILE A 97 10.18 -4.67 -6.89
C ILE A 97 11.65 -4.77 -7.29
N PHE A 98 12.28 -3.61 -7.39
CA PHE A 98 13.72 -3.47 -7.43
C PHE A 98 14.21 -2.87 -6.11
N VAL A 99 15.51 -2.91 -5.90
CA VAL A 99 16.17 -2.19 -4.81
C VAL A 99 17.31 -1.36 -5.36
N THR A 100 17.55 -0.24 -4.70
CA THR A 100 18.69 0.63 -4.96
C THR A 100 19.27 1.15 -3.65
N ASN A 101 20.52 1.60 -3.69
CA ASN A 101 21.15 2.28 -2.57
C ASN A 101 21.19 3.77 -2.91
N ILE A 102 20.65 4.59 -2.01
CA ILE A 102 20.80 6.04 -2.06
C ILE A 102 21.83 6.47 -1.03
N GLU A 103 22.74 7.35 -1.45
CA GLU A 103 23.81 7.87 -0.59
C GLU A 103 23.23 8.82 0.45
N GLU A 104 22.28 9.65 0.03
CA GLU A 104 21.62 10.62 0.87
C GLU A 104 20.15 10.81 0.49
N MET A 105 19.26 10.77 1.48
CA MET A 105 17.89 11.26 1.43
C MET A 105 17.77 12.48 2.35
N ARG A 106 17.19 13.57 1.83
CA ARG A 106 16.95 14.80 2.58
C ARG A 106 15.48 15.18 2.55
N ILE A 107 14.93 15.47 3.73
CA ILE A 107 13.57 16.00 3.92
C ILE A 107 13.67 17.14 4.94
N GLY A 108 13.52 18.38 4.48
CA GLY A 108 13.83 19.55 5.31
C GLY A 108 15.26 19.48 5.85
N GLU A 109 15.41 19.60 7.17
CA GLU A 109 16.71 19.50 7.87
C GLU A 109 17.14 18.04 8.13
N SER A 110 16.22 17.08 8.01
CA SER A 110 16.52 15.67 8.27
C SER A 110 17.29 15.05 7.11
N VAL A 111 18.37 14.34 7.45
CA VAL A 111 19.24 13.65 6.49
C VAL A 111 19.39 12.19 6.89
N ARG A 112 19.14 11.29 5.94
CA ARG A 112 19.41 9.86 6.08
C ARG A 112 20.42 9.43 5.03
N LYS A 113 21.54 8.87 5.47
CA LYS A 113 22.60 8.39 4.58
C LYS A 113 22.56 6.88 4.41
N ASN A 114 23.14 6.39 3.31
CA ASN A 114 23.34 4.97 3.02
C ASN A 114 22.06 4.14 3.16
N TRP A 115 20.99 4.60 2.52
CA TRP A 115 19.69 3.94 2.64
C TRP A 115 19.46 3.00 1.45
N ARG A 116 19.24 1.71 1.74
CA ARG A 116 18.73 0.75 0.76
C ARG A 116 17.22 0.88 0.68
N VAL A 117 16.70 1.34 -0.47
CA VAL A 117 15.28 1.63 -0.68
C VAL A 117 14.70 0.73 -1.77
N ARG A 118 13.42 0.40 -1.63
CA ARG A 118 12.65 -0.29 -2.67
C ARG A 118 12.33 0.66 -3.81
N VAL A 119 12.25 0.12 -5.01
CA VAL A 119 11.84 0.83 -6.22
C VAL A 119 10.73 0.02 -6.86
N ALA A 120 9.57 0.64 -7.08
CA ALA A 120 8.40 -0.04 -7.63
C ALA A 120 7.46 0.95 -8.32
N GLY A 121 6.42 0.42 -8.96
CA GLY A 121 5.31 1.18 -9.52
C GLY A 121 5.34 1.21 -11.04
N GLU A 122 4.16 1.07 -11.63
CA GLU A 122 3.93 1.18 -13.05
C GLU A 122 3.35 2.56 -13.39
N GLY A 123 4.08 3.34 -14.19
CA GLY A 123 3.71 4.70 -14.59
C GLY A 123 4.68 5.79 -14.11
N ALA A 124 4.32 7.04 -14.39
CA ALA A 124 5.07 8.24 -13.99
C ALA A 124 4.13 9.20 -13.24
N PRO A 125 3.77 8.89 -11.98
CA PRO A 125 2.95 9.78 -11.19
C PRO A 125 3.70 11.11 -10.94
N PRO A 126 3.00 12.17 -10.53
CA PRO A 126 3.61 13.50 -10.37
C PRO A 126 4.48 13.63 -9.10
N PHE A 127 4.97 12.52 -8.57
CA PHE A 127 5.85 12.44 -7.41
C PHE A 127 6.91 11.35 -7.65
N ASP A 128 8.06 11.53 -7.02
CA ASP A 128 9.23 10.69 -7.25
C ASP A 128 9.44 9.63 -6.17
N PHE A 129 8.90 9.88 -4.98
CA PHE A 129 9.10 9.05 -3.79
C PHE A 129 7.79 8.96 -3.01
N ILE A 130 7.50 7.80 -2.45
CA ILE A 130 6.44 7.59 -1.47
C ILE A 130 7.10 7.39 -0.12
N LEU A 131 6.79 8.26 0.85
CA LEU A 131 7.15 8.04 2.25
C LEU A 131 5.98 7.30 2.91
N GLY A 132 6.24 6.09 3.41
CA GLY A 132 5.22 5.16 3.89
C GLY A 132 5.29 4.85 5.39
N ASP A 133 4.51 3.86 5.81
CA ASP A 133 4.31 3.50 7.20
C ASP A 133 5.56 2.91 7.88
N ASP A 134 6.58 2.46 7.13
CA ASP A 134 7.88 2.10 7.70
C ASP A 134 8.56 3.28 8.43
N PHE A 135 8.25 4.51 8.03
CA PHE A 135 8.55 5.73 8.77
C PHE A 135 7.42 6.11 9.74
N PHE A 136 6.17 6.21 9.27
CA PHE A 136 5.08 6.80 10.07
C PHE A 136 4.69 5.99 11.31
N ARG A 137 4.92 4.68 11.36
CA ARG A 137 4.59 3.88 12.56
C ARG A 137 5.43 4.20 13.80
N GLN A 138 6.52 4.94 13.63
CA GLN A 138 7.48 5.25 14.72
C GLN A 138 7.24 6.61 15.37
N VAL A 139 6.32 7.41 14.81
CA VAL A 139 6.07 8.80 15.18
C VAL A 139 4.58 9.07 15.24
N ASP A 140 4.20 10.13 15.94
CA ASP A 140 2.85 10.68 15.80
C ASP A 140 2.83 11.71 14.66
N LEU A 141 1.73 11.78 13.92
CA LEU A 141 1.62 12.57 12.70
C LEU A 141 0.40 13.48 12.74
N GLU A 142 0.58 14.75 12.39
CA GLU A 142 -0.51 15.72 12.29
C GLU A 142 -0.64 16.25 10.86
N PHE A 143 -1.83 16.13 10.29
CA PHE A 143 -2.25 16.75 9.04
C PHE A 143 -3.03 18.04 9.35
N ASP A 144 -2.45 19.19 9.01
CA ASP A 144 -3.06 20.51 9.14
C ASP A 144 -3.00 21.22 7.78
N TYR A 145 -3.75 20.68 6.81
CA TYR A 145 -3.75 21.16 5.43
C TYR A 145 -4.37 22.55 5.28
N ALA A 146 -5.22 22.98 6.22
CA ALA A 146 -5.70 24.35 6.30
C ALA A 146 -4.54 25.35 6.47
N LYS A 147 -3.45 24.94 7.14
CA LYS A 147 -2.20 25.71 7.24
C LYS A 147 -1.13 25.26 6.25
N GLY A 148 -1.44 24.32 5.36
CA GLY A 148 -0.50 23.79 4.38
C GLY A 148 0.69 23.08 5.00
N VAL A 149 0.52 22.37 6.13
CA VAL A 149 1.63 21.69 6.81
C VAL A 149 1.26 20.29 7.31
N VAL A 150 2.29 19.46 7.42
CA VAL A 150 2.28 18.21 8.20
C VAL A 150 3.32 18.31 9.29
N ARG A 151 2.96 17.93 10.52
CA ARG A 151 3.87 17.96 11.66
C ARG A 151 4.14 16.56 12.16
N VAL A 152 5.37 16.33 12.57
CA VAL A 152 5.83 15.05 13.13
C VAL A 152 6.16 15.27 14.59
N PHE A 153 5.64 14.39 15.45
CA PHE A 153 5.79 14.49 16.89
C PHE A 153 6.41 13.22 17.48
N GLN A 154 7.19 13.41 18.55
CA GLN A 154 7.67 12.37 19.43
C GLN A 154 7.13 12.65 20.84
N PRO A 155 5.96 12.11 21.20
CA PRO A 155 5.38 12.36 22.52
C PRO A 155 6.16 11.66 23.62
N GLU A 156 6.36 12.33 24.74
CA GLU A 156 6.97 11.79 25.95
C GLU A 156 6.00 11.88 27.12
N ASN A 157 5.78 10.77 27.83
CA ASN A 157 4.89 10.70 29.00
C ASN A 157 3.43 11.12 28.71
N CYS A 158 2.97 10.88 27.49
CA CYS A 158 1.66 11.34 27.03
C CYS A 158 0.56 10.26 27.02
N LYS A 159 0.79 9.03 27.50
CA LYS A 159 -0.16 7.90 27.33
C LYS A 159 -1.62 8.21 27.73
N SER A 160 -1.84 9.00 28.79
CA SER A 160 -3.16 9.39 29.28
C SER A 160 -3.57 10.82 28.92
N ALA A 161 -2.71 11.58 28.24
CA ALA A 161 -2.98 12.97 27.89
C ALA A 161 -3.92 13.09 26.69
N PHE A 162 -4.76 14.11 26.66
CA PHE A 162 -5.50 14.49 25.46
C PHE A 162 -4.56 15.22 24.49
N LEU A 163 -4.42 14.70 23.27
CA LEU A 163 -3.46 15.22 22.27
C LEU A 163 -4.12 16.12 21.22
N GLY A 164 -5.42 16.35 21.29
CA GLY A 164 -6.15 17.35 20.48
C GLY A 164 -5.86 18.79 20.90
N TYR A 165 -4.60 19.17 21.08
CA TYR A 165 -4.20 20.42 21.74
C TYR A 165 -4.68 21.70 21.03
N TRP A 166 -5.10 21.61 19.76
CA TRP A 166 -5.60 22.74 18.99
C TRP A 166 -7.08 23.04 19.20
N ASP A 167 -7.84 22.07 19.70
CA ASP A 167 -9.29 22.15 19.88
C ASP A 167 -9.69 21.26 21.06
N ALA A 168 -10.18 21.89 22.12
CA ALA A 168 -10.65 21.20 23.31
C ALA A 168 -11.81 20.22 23.03
N ASN A 169 -12.51 20.38 21.90
CA ASN A 169 -13.59 19.53 21.46
C ASN A 169 -13.19 18.56 20.34
N ALA A 170 -11.88 18.44 20.03
CA ALA A 170 -11.42 17.50 19.03
C ALA A 170 -11.93 16.09 19.36
N GLN A 171 -12.52 15.46 18.36
CA GLN A 171 -13.05 14.10 18.49
C GLN A 171 -11.91 13.11 18.64
N VAL A 172 -12.16 12.01 19.35
CA VAL A 172 -11.17 10.96 19.60
C VAL A 172 -11.75 9.63 19.20
N LEU A 173 -11.06 8.93 18.29
CA LEU A 173 -11.40 7.58 17.87
C LEU A 173 -10.30 6.61 18.28
N PRO A 174 -10.67 5.39 18.74
CA PRO A 174 -9.70 4.32 18.85
C PRO A 174 -9.22 3.91 17.45
N MET A 175 -7.92 3.66 17.31
CA MET A 175 -7.43 2.90 16.17
C MET A 175 -7.83 1.44 16.37
N LEU A 176 -8.55 0.88 15.40
CA LEU A 176 -8.89 -0.54 15.40
C LEU A 176 -7.60 -1.35 15.22
N ASN A 177 -7.50 -2.50 15.88
CA ASN A 177 -6.30 -3.34 15.86
C ASN A 177 -6.03 -3.89 14.45
N ASP A 178 -5.30 -3.09 13.68
CA ASP A 178 -4.69 -3.42 12.41
C ASP A 178 -3.19 -3.17 12.57
N LYS A 179 -2.38 -4.21 12.34
CA LYS A 179 -0.93 -4.14 12.58
C LYS A 179 -0.21 -3.22 11.58
N GLN A 180 -0.90 -2.72 10.55
CA GLN A 180 -0.25 -2.14 9.38
C GLN A 180 -0.84 -0.79 8.96
N HIS A 181 -2.12 -0.52 9.25
CA HIS A 181 -2.81 0.69 8.80
C HIS A 181 -3.39 1.53 9.93
N VAL A 182 -3.72 2.78 9.63
CA VAL A 182 -4.51 3.64 10.52
C VAL A 182 -5.97 3.39 10.23
N VAL A 183 -6.60 2.50 11.00
CA VAL A 183 -7.99 2.08 10.78
C VAL A 183 -8.89 2.64 11.87
N VAL A 184 -9.97 3.29 11.49
CA VAL A 184 -10.97 3.89 12.40
C VAL A 184 -12.37 3.32 12.13
N PRO A 185 -13.24 3.23 13.16
CA PRO A 185 -14.62 2.84 12.96
C PRO A 185 -15.40 3.94 12.22
N ILE A 186 -16.30 3.52 11.32
CA ILE A 186 -17.21 4.40 10.59
C ILE A 186 -18.60 3.79 10.54
N LYS A 187 -19.58 4.58 10.12
CA LYS A 187 -20.92 4.11 9.78
C LYS A 187 -21.39 4.73 8.48
N ILE A 188 -21.81 3.94 7.50
CA ILE A 188 -22.38 4.45 6.24
C ILE A 188 -23.79 3.94 6.11
N ASN A 189 -24.76 4.83 5.85
CA ASN A 189 -26.18 4.52 5.74
C ASN A 189 -26.69 3.64 6.90
N GLY A 190 -26.24 3.93 8.12
CA GLY A 190 -26.64 3.17 9.30
C GLY A 190 -25.92 1.84 9.52
N ARG A 191 -25.03 1.41 8.62
CA ARG A 191 -24.25 0.17 8.76
C ARG A 191 -22.84 0.44 9.26
N GLU A 192 -22.42 -0.28 10.29
CA GLU A 192 -21.07 -0.22 10.85
C GLU A 192 -20.04 -0.73 9.84
N GLY A 193 -18.90 -0.06 9.78
CA GLY A 193 -17.77 -0.41 8.92
C GLY A 193 -16.45 0.11 9.49
N ARG A 194 -15.39 -0.07 8.71
CA ARG A 194 -14.04 0.39 9.03
C ARG A 194 -13.45 1.18 7.89
N ALA A 195 -12.79 2.29 8.22
CA ALA A 195 -12.08 3.11 7.25
C ALA A 195 -10.58 3.12 7.52
N THR A 196 -9.79 3.01 6.45
CA THR A 196 -8.34 3.24 6.49
C THR A 196 -8.08 4.69 6.14
N LEU A 197 -7.36 5.41 7.00
CA LEU A 197 -6.89 6.75 6.71
C LEU A 197 -5.69 6.66 5.74
N ASP A 198 -5.90 7.11 4.50
CA ASP A 198 -4.94 6.97 3.41
C ASP A 198 -4.67 8.35 2.79
N SER A 199 -3.60 9.00 3.25
CA SER A 199 -3.16 10.29 2.70
C SER A 199 -2.62 10.19 1.27
N GLY A 200 -2.28 8.99 0.79
CA GLY A 200 -1.90 8.74 -0.60
C GLY A 200 -3.09 8.67 -1.54
N ALA A 201 -4.31 8.46 -1.03
CA ALA A 201 -5.53 8.48 -1.82
C ALA A 201 -5.98 9.91 -2.15
N ALA A 202 -6.10 10.21 -3.45
CA ALA A 202 -6.54 11.51 -3.96
C ALA A 202 -8.00 11.88 -3.59
N GLY A 203 -8.77 10.93 -3.06
CA GLY A 203 -10.12 11.12 -2.56
C GLY A 203 -10.64 9.85 -1.90
N SER A 204 -11.71 9.98 -1.12
CA SER A 204 -12.27 8.87 -0.38
C SER A 204 -12.97 7.87 -1.29
N LEU A 205 -12.94 6.60 -0.88
CA LEU A 205 -13.35 5.46 -1.70
C LEU A 205 -14.03 4.39 -0.85
N VAL A 206 -15.20 3.92 -1.26
CA VAL A 206 -15.92 2.80 -0.64
C VAL A 206 -15.74 1.53 -1.50
N SER A 207 -15.65 0.36 -0.87
CA SER A 207 -15.70 -0.91 -1.62
C SER A 207 -17.04 -1.03 -2.33
N LEU A 208 -17.02 -1.64 -3.50
CA LEU A 208 -18.25 -2.15 -4.12
C LEU A 208 -18.99 -3.09 -3.15
N ALA A 209 -18.28 -4.02 -2.51
CA ALA A 209 -18.87 -4.95 -1.55
C ALA A 209 -19.60 -4.24 -0.40
N PHE A 210 -19.02 -3.20 0.20
CA PHE A 210 -19.68 -2.47 1.29
C PHE A 210 -20.82 -1.57 0.79
N ALA A 211 -20.67 -0.95 -0.38
CA ALA A 211 -21.74 -0.20 -1.04
C ALA A 211 -22.97 -1.08 -1.30
N GLU A 212 -22.78 -2.28 -1.86
CA GLU A 212 -23.86 -3.25 -2.08
C GLU A 212 -24.51 -3.66 -0.75
N SER A 213 -23.70 -3.77 0.30
CA SER A 213 -24.13 -4.11 1.65
C SER A 213 -25.05 -3.05 2.29
N VAL A 214 -25.06 -1.82 1.76
CA VAL A 214 -25.97 -0.72 2.15
C VAL A 214 -26.99 -0.39 1.05
N GLY A 215 -27.17 -1.29 0.09
CA GLY A 215 -28.21 -1.18 -0.95
C GLY A 215 -27.80 -0.39 -2.20
N ILE A 216 -26.52 -0.05 -2.38
CA ILE A 216 -26.02 0.67 -3.55
C ILE A 216 -25.21 -0.28 -4.42
N THR A 217 -25.81 -0.75 -5.51
CA THR A 217 -25.16 -1.58 -6.53
C THR A 217 -24.70 -0.73 -7.72
N LYS A 218 -23.84 -1.28 -8.58
CA LYS A 218 -23.41 -0.62 -9.83
C LYS A 218 -24.55 -0.20 -10.76
N ASP A 219 -25.72 -0.83 -10.64
CA ASP A 219 -26.90 -0.63 -11.50
C ASP A 219 -28.01 0.17 -10.78
N SER A 220 -27.74 0.65 -9.56
CA SER A 220 -28.71 1.41 -8.77
C SER A 220 -28.98 2.78 -9.41
N PRO A 221 -30.22 3.30 -9.34
CA PRO A 221 -30.54 4.64 -9.84
C PRO A 221 -29.65 5.71 -9.19
N GLY A 222 -29.08 6.60 -10.00
CA GLY A 222 -28.20 7.68 -9.53
C GLY A 222 -26.73 7.29 -9.38
N VAL A 223 -26.36 6.02 -9.60
CA VAL A 223 -24.96 5.61 -9.71
C VAL A 223 -24.44 6.00 -11.09
N LEU A 224 -23.37 6.80 -11.10
CA LEU A 224 -22.77 7.35 -12.31
C LEU A 224 -21.38 6.73 -12.54
N PRO A 225 -20.93 6.62 -13.81
CA PRO A 225 -19.54 6.30 -14.09
C PRO A 225 -18.58 7.29 -13.42
N GLY A 226 -17.61 6.78 -12.68
CA GLY A 226 -16.57 7.59 -12.03
C GLY A 226 -15.23 7.60 -12.80
N GLY A 227 -15.16 6.90 -13.94
CA GLY A 227 -13.98 6.75 -14.80
C GLY A 227 -13.09 5.58 -14.41
N CYS A 228 -11.77 5.69 -14.66
CA CYS A 228 -10.78 4.73 -14.14
C CYS A 228 -9.99 5.33 -12.98
N SER A 229 -9.63 4.49 -12.01
CA SER A 229 -8.55 4.73 -11.03
C SER A 229 -7.45 3.71 -11.21
N SER A 230 -6.20 4.13 -11.11
CA SER A 230 -5.03 3.25 -11.08
C SER A 230 -4.14 3.65 -9.91
N GLY A 231 -3.44 2.68 -9.33
CA GLY A 231 -2.36 2.93 -8.38
C GLY A 231 -1.09 2.24 -8.84
N MET A 232 -0.39 1.62 -7.89
CA MET A 232 0.94 1.06 -8.10
C MET A 232 1.03 0.04 -9.24
N GLY A 233 -0.03 -0.74 -9.50
CA GLY A 233 -0.03 -1.75 -10.57
C GLY A 233 -0.28 -1.20 -11.98
N GLY A 234 -0.69 0.06 -12.11
CA GLY A 234 -0.84 0.77 -13.38
C GLY A 234 -2.10 0.42 -14.19
N THR A 235 -2.73 -0.74 -13.98
CA THR A 235 -4.01 -1.07 -14.64
C THR A 235 -5.11 -0.12 -14.15
N GLY A 236 -5.88 0.45 -15.09
CA GLY A 236 -7.05 1.23 -14.72
C GLY A 236 -8.17 0.31 -14.29
N LEU A 237 -8.69 0.54 -13.09
CA LEU A 237 -9.87 -0.10 -12.59
C LEU A 237 -11.04 0.86 -12.77
N ARG A 238 -12.10 0.37 -13.42
CA ARG A 238 -13.35 1.10 -13.52
C ARG A 238 -13.88 1.38 -12.12
N ASN A 239 -14.37 2.60 -11.91
CA ASN A 239 -15.01 3.01 -10.67
C ASN A 239 -16.33 3.74 -10.97
N TRP A 240 -17.12 3.90 -9.92
CA TRP A 240 -18.43 4.57 -9.95
C TRP A 240 -18.46 5.67 -8.91
N VAL A 241 -19.41 6.58 -9.03
CA VAL A 241 -19.72 7.55 -7.99
C VAL A 241 -21.21 7.50 -7.68
N SER A 242 -21.57 7.64 -6.42
CA SER A 242 -22.96 7.65 -5.97
C SER A 242 -23.15 8.54 -4.76
N ARG A 243 -24.39 8.98 -4.57
CA ARG A 243 -24.85 9.53 -3.29
C ARG A 243 -25.04 8.40 -2.29
N PHE A 244 -24.68 8.68 -1.06
CA PHE A 244 -25.01 7.86 0.12
C PHE A 244 -25.89 8.71 1.04
N ASP A 245 -26.75 8.10 1.85
CA ASP A 245 -27.63 8.85 2.77
C ASP A 245 -26.80 9.55 3.85
N SER A 246 -25.82 8.84 4.40
CA SER A 246 -24.93 9.38 5.44
C SER A 246 -23.63 8.64 5.58
N VAL A 247 -22.59 9.35 6.03
CA VAL A 247 -21.34 8.80 6.53
C VAL A 247 -21.09 9.41 7.90
N SER A 248 -20.87 8.57 8.91
CA SER A 248 -20.56 9.00 10.27
C SER A 248 -19.17 8.52 10.68
N ILE A 249 -18.42 9.42 11.30
CA ILE A 249 -17.07 9.19 11.81
C ILE A 249 -17.03 9.82 13.20
N GLY A 250 -16.99 8.98 14.24
CA GLY A 250 -17.25 9.43 15.60
C GLY A 250 -18.65 10.03 15.75
N ASN A 251 -18.71 11.23 16.27
CA ASN A 251 -19.95 12.00 16.46
C ASN A 251 -20.30 12.87 15.25
N GLU A 252 -19.44 12.94 14.24
CA GLU A 252 -19.74 13.66 13.01
C GLU A 252 -20.61 12.81 12.09
N THR A 253 -21.62 13.42 11.47
CA THR A 253 -22.46 12.80 10.45
C THR A 253 -22.56 13.73 9.26
N ILE A 254 -21.99 13.31 8.14
CA ILE A 254 -22.11 13.97 6.85
C ILE A 254 -23.30 13.34 6.12
N ARG A 255 -24.27 14.16 5.70
CA ARG A 255 -25.48 13.72 4.99
C ARG A 255 -25.37 14.00 3.50
N ASP A 256 -25.96 13.11 2.71
CA ASP A 256 -25.92 13.16 1.25
C ASP A 256 -24.50 13.29 0.64
N PRO A 257 -23.47 12.58 1.15
CA PRO A 257 -22.14 12.65 0.55
C PRO A 257 -22.08 11.97 -0.83
N MET A 258 -21.27 12.54 -1.72
CA MET A 258 -20.91 11.93 -3.00
C MET A 258 -19.61 11.15 -2.84
N LEU A 259 -19.70 9.82 -2.88
CA LEU A 259 -18.55 8.94 -2.70
C LEU A 259 -18.25 8.13 -3.95
N ARG A 260 -16.97 7.82 -4.11
CA ARG A 260 -16.51 6.90 -5.15
C ARG A 260 -16.59 5.47 -4.66
N ILE A 261 -17.03 4.59 -5.54
CA ILE A 261 -17.17 3.16 -5.33
C ILE A 261 -16.17 2.46 -6.24
N GLN A 262 -15.37 1.57 -5.68
CA GLN A 262 -14.39 0.80 -6.43
C GLN A 262 -14.51 -0.67 -6.06
N ASP A 263 -14.49 -1.51 -7.08
CA ASP A 263 -14.24 -2.93 -6.88
C ASP A 263 -12.73 -3.17 -6.79
N TYR A 264 -12.29 -3.64 -5.64
CA TYR A 264 -10.92 -4.09 -5.38
C TYR A 264 -10.93 -5.53 -4.84
N SER A 265 -12.01 -6.29 -5.03
CA SER A 265 -12.05 -7.74 -4.77
C SER A 265 -11.11 -8.52 -5.70
N THR A 266 -10.74 -7.90 -6.82
CA THR A 266 -9.87 -8.45 -7.87
C THR A 266 -8.40 -8.04 -7.73
N THR A 267 -8.06 -7.16 -6.79
CA THR A 267 -6.68 -6.70 -6.59
C THR A 267 -6.01 -7.44 -5.43
N ASP A 268 -4.66 -7.49 -5.44
CA ASP A 268 -3.84 -8.02 -4.34
C ASP A 268 -3.93 -7.17 -3.05
N MET A 269 -4.88 -6.23 -2.95
CA MET A 269 -5.12 -5.36 -1.81
C MET A 269 -5.87 -6.10 -0.70
N ARG A 270 -5.15 -6.98 -0.01
CA ARG A 270 -5.67 -7.81 1.08
C ARG A 270 -5.91 -6.97 2.33
N GLN A 271 -7.08 -7.17 2.94
CA GLN A 271 -7.71 -6.34 3.98
C GLN A 271 -8.26 -5.01 3.47
N ALA A 272 -9.00 -5.06 2.38
CA ALA A 272 -9.61 -3.86 1.87
C ALA A 272 -10.62 -3.32 2.89
N SER A 273 -10.21 -2.24 3.54
CA SER A 273 -11.05 -1.45 4.44
C SER A 273 -12.36 -1.16 3.75
N ASP A 274 -13.48 -1.14 4.47
CA ASP A 274 -14.78 -0.86 3.85
C ASP A 274 -14.75 0.49 3.11
N MET A 275 -13.93 1.42 3.61
CA MET A 275 -13.65 2.71 3.03
C MET A 275 -12.16 3.10 3.17
N PHE A 276 -11.63 3.84 2.21
CA PHE A 276 -10.43 4.65 2.38
C PHE A 276 -10.85 6.10 2.59
N LEU A 277 -10.36 6.73 3.67
CA LEU A 277 -10.48 8.16 3.92
C LEU A 277 -9.29 8.84 3.26
N GLY A 278 -9.57 9.49 2.13
CA GLY A 278 -8.57 10.13 1.31
C GLY A 278 -8.34 11.60 1.66
N THR A 279 -7.65 12.27 0.75
CA THR A 279 -7.27 13.67 0.89
C THR A 279 -8.46 14.63 0.97
N ASP A 280 -9.63 14.27 0.45
CA ASP A 280 -10.86 15.06 0.60
C ASP A 280 -11.33 15.17 2.07
N PHE A 281 -11.23 14.07 2.82
CA PHE A 281 -11.45 14.10 4.27
C PHE A 281 -10.35 14.89 4.98
N LEU A 282 -9.08 14.63 4.66
CA LEU A 282 -7.94 15.32 5.30
C LEU A 282 -7.86 16.82 4.98
N LYS A 283 -8.44 17.29 3.86
CA LYS A 283 -8.52 18.73 3.53
C LYS A 283 -9.60 19.45 4.32
N SER A 284 -10.65 18.74 4.73
CA SER A 284 -11.77 19.29 5.49
C SER A 284 -11.59 19.19 7.00
N HIS A 285 -10.54 18.48 7.44
CA HIS A 285 -10.28 18.18 8.84
C HIS A 285 -8.82 18.44 9.20
N ARG A 286 -8.58 18.83 10.45
CA ARG A 286 -7.27 18.69 11.06
C ARG A 286 -7.22 17.36 11.78
N VAL A 287 -6.24 16.53 11.47
CA VAL A 287 -6.16 15.14 11.94
C VAL A 287 -4.81 14.91 12.61
N TYR A 288 -4.80 14.33 13.80
CA TYR A 288 -3.61 13.88 14.51
C TYR A 288 -3.70 12.38 14.77
N ILE A 289 -2.75 11.63 14.22
CA ILE A 289 -2.61 10.19 14.38
C ILE A 289 -1.65 9.94 15.54
N ALA A 290 -2.23 9.58 16.69
CA ALA A 290 -1.51 9.26 17.91
C ALA A 290 -1.16 7.77 17.95
N ARG A 291 -0.15 7.34 17.17
CA ARG A 291 0.39 5.97 17.23
C ARG A 291 0.88 5.64 18.65
N SER A 292 1.36 6.64 19.38
CA SER A 292 1.75 6.53 20.79
C SER A 292 0.61 6.14 21.75
N GLN A 293 -0.65 6.27 21.33
CA GLN A 293 -1.85 6.02 22.15
C GLN A 293 -2.89 5.11 21.50
N ASP A 294 -2.62 4.60 20.30
CA ASP A 294 -3.61 3.90 19.46
C ASP A 294 -4.90 4.71 19.24
N LYS A 295 -4.78 6.02 19.00
CA LYS A 295 -5.90 6.93 18.77
C LYS A 295 -5.74 7.83 17.56
N VAL A 296 -6.85 8.29 17.01
CA VAL A 296 -6.93 9.39 16.04
C VAL A 296 -7.73 10.53 16.66
N TYR A 297 -7.16 11.73 16.62
CA TYR A 297 -7.83 12.96 17.02
C TYR A 297 -8.17 13.78 15.78
N PHE A 298 -9.35 14.38 15.72
CA PHE A 298 -9.68 15.25 14.59
C PHE A 298 -10.72 16.32 14.92
N SER A 299 -10.67 17.42 14.17
CA SER A 299 -11.68 18.47 14.17
C SER A 299 -12.01 18.85 12.73
N TYR A 300 -13.27 19.11 12.44
CA TYR A 300 -13.68 19.72 11.18
C TYR A 300 -13.16 21.17 11.12
N THR A 301 -12.47 21.51 10.03
CA THR A 301 -11.82 22.82 9.84
C THR A 301 -12.44 23.63 8.70
N GLY A 302 -13.42 23.07 7.99
CA GLY A 302 -14.14 23.74 6.90
C GLY A 302 -13.96 23.09 5.53
N GLY A 303 -14.83 23.42 4.59
CA GLY A 303 -14.85 22.81 3.24
C GLY A 303 -15.74 21.57 3.16
N GLN A 304 -15.97 21.05 1.96
CA GLN A 304 -16.81 19.87 1.77
C GLN A 304 -15.98 18.59 1.80
N ALA A 305 -16.32 17.67 2.70
CA ALA A 305 -15.87 16.28 2.64
C ALA A 305 -16.68 15.49 1.61
N PHE A 306 -16.08 14.45 1.04
CA PHE A 306 -16.75 13.47 0.16
C PHE A 306 -17.45 14.13 -1.05
N THR A 307 -16.63 14.71 -1.92
CA THR A 307 -17.05 15.47 -3.11
C THR A 307 -16.68 14.73 -4.40
N ALA A 308 -16.88 13.40 -4.44
CA ALA A 308 -16.54 12.61 -5.61
C ALA A 308 -17.37 13.06 -6.83
N THR A 309 -16.70 13.42 -7.91
CA THR A 309 -17.34 13.81 -9.18
C THR A 309 -17.37 12.65 -10.16
N PRO A 310 -18.39 12.56 -11.03
CA PRO A 310 -18.40 11.64 -12.17
C PRO A 310 -17.16 11.84 -13.04
N GLY A 311 -16.71 10.77 -13.68
CA GLY A 311 -15.51 10.76 -14.52
C GLY A 311 -15.82 10.39 -15.96
N VAL A 312 -14.92 10.78 -16.88
CA VAL A 312 -14.98 10.37 -18.28
C VAL A 312 -14.83 8.85 -18.38
N ASP A 313 -15.58 8.24 -19.29
CA ASP A 313 -15.64 6.80 -19.48
C ASP A 313 -14.25 6.15 -19.54
N CYS A 314 -14.08 5.10 -18.74
CA CYS A 314 -12.80 4.42 -18.52
C CYS A 314 -12.21 3.91 -19.84
N ASP A 315 -13.07 3.52 -20.78
CA ASP A 315 -12.67 2.97 -22.07
C ASP A 315 -11.94 4.00 -22.93
N LYS A 316 -12.29 5.29 -22.85
CA LYS A 316 -11.55 6.37 -23.53
C LYS A 316 -10.19 6.63 -22.89
N ARG A 317 -10.10 6.59 -21.56
CA ARG A 317 -8.84 6.81 -20.84
C ARG A 317 -7.86 5.66 -20.98
N GLU A 318 -8.33 4.42 -21.00
CA GLU A 318 -7.48 3.25 -21.30
C GLU A 318 -7.00 3.28 -22.77
N ALA A 319 -7.82 3.78 -23.71
CA ALA A 319 -7.36 4.04 -25.07
C ALA A 319 -6.21 5.07 -25.13
N ASP A 320 -6.22 6.08 -24.24
CA ASP A 320 -5.17 7.11 -24.15
C ASP A 320 -3.92 6.67 -23.35
N LYS A 321 -3.99 5.62 -22.52
CA LYS A 321 -2.84 5.12 -21.72
C LYS A 321 -1.74 4.49 -22.55
N GLY A 322 -2.02 4.15 -23.80
CA GLY A 322 -1.04 3.69 -24.76
C GLY A 322 -0.66 4.77 -25.74
N THR A 323 -0.25 5.96 -25.27
CA THR A 323 0.12 7.09 -26.16
C THR A 323 0.80 6.55 -27.40
N PRO A 324 0.17 6.66 -28.59
CA PRO A 324 0.73 6.17 -29.84
C PRO A 324 2.18 6.66 -30.03
N GLU A 325 2.52 7.82 -29.47
CA GLU A 325 3.84 8.43 -29.44
C GLU A 325 4.89 7.59 -28.68
N LEU A 326 4.56 7.03 -27.51
CA LEU A 326 5.50 6.19 -26.75
C LEU A 326 5.69 4.82 -27.42
N LEU A 327 4.61 4.23 -27.92
CA LEU A 327 4.70 3.00 -28.71
C LEU A 327 5.54 3.23 -29.97
N ALA A 328 5.34 4.36 -30.66
CA ALA A 328 6.14 4.76 -31.81
C ALA A 328 7.61 4.99 -31.44
N SER A 329 7.90 5.59 -30.28
CA SER A 329 9.26 5.77 -29.79
C SER A 329 9.97 4.43 -29.56
N TYR A 330 9.33 3.46 -28.92
CA TYR A 330 9.88 2.11 -28.77
C TYR A 330 10.04 1.38 -30.10
N GLN A 331 9.09 1.57 -31.04
CA GLN A 331 9.23 1.03 -32.40
C GLN A 331 10.45 1.62 -33.12
N GLN A 332 10.66 2.93 -33.03
CA GLN A 332 11.81 3.60 -33.62
C GLN A 332 13.13 3.12 -32.98
N ALA A 333 13.18 3.02 -31.65
CA ALA A 333 14.34 2.51 -30.93
C ALA A 333 14.67 1.06 -31.33
N LEU A 334 13.66 0.20 -31.47
CA LEU A 334 13.84 -1.19 -31.90
C LEU A 334 14.09 -1.34 -33.40
N ALA A 335 13.72 -0.36 -34.23
CA ALA A 335 14.16 -0.30 -35.61
C ALA A 335 15.67 -0.01 -35.70
N ALA A 336 16.19 0.84 -34.81
CA ALA A 336 17.61 1.14 -34.72
C ALA A 336 18.43 0.03 -34.04
N ASN A 337 17.87 -0.63 -33.02
CA ASN A 337 18.48 -1.77 -32.34
C ASN A 337 17.44 -2.85 -32.01
N PRO A 338 17.22 -3.82 -32.92
CA PRO A 338 16.21 -4.87 -32.73
C PRO A 338 16.45 -5.79 -31.53
N ASN A 339 17.68 -5.84 -31.02
CA ASN A 339 18.09 -6.73 -29.94
C ASN A 339 18.15 -6.04 -28.58
N ASP A 340 17.65 -4.80 -28.45
CA ASP A 340 17.56 -4.13 -27.16
C ASP A 340 16.49 -4.78 -26.28
N THR A 341 16.91 -5.76 -25.47
CA THR A 341 16.05 -6.52 -24.57
C THR A 341 15.37 -5.64 -23.53
N LYS A 342 15.98 -4.52 -23.14
CA LYS A 342 15.37 -3.56 -22.22
C LYS A 342 14.20 -2.85 -22.90
N THR A 343 14.39 -2.37 -24.12
CA THR A 343 13.32 -1.72 -24.90
C THR A 343 12.21 -2.70 -25.29
N LEU A 344 12.55 -3.95 -25.64
CA LEU A 344 11.57 -5.02 -25.87
C LEU A 344 10.74 -5.29 -24.61
N MET A 345 11.38 -5.42 -23.43
CA MET A 345 10.67 -5.59 -22.16
C MET A 345 9.74 -4.41 -21.84
N GLN A 346 10.19 -3.17 -22.07
CA GLN A 346 9.39 -1.97 -21.84
C GLN A 346 8.19 -1.89 -22.80
N ARG A 347 8.38 -2.24 -24.08
CA ARG A 347 7.30 -2.29 -25.07
C ARG A 347 6.32 -3.43 -24.80
N ALA A 348 6.80 -4.60 -24.38
CA ALA A 348 5.97 -5.72 -23.95
C ALA A 348 5.04 -5.32 -22.80
N ASP A 349 5.60 -4.64 -21.80
CA ASP A 349 4.84 -4.16 -20.64
C ASP A 349 3.81 -3.09 -21.04
N LEU A 350 4.18 -2.15 -21.91
CA LEU A 350 3.25 -1.16 -22.46
C LEU A 350 2.09 -1.84 -23.19
N ARG A 351 2.40 -2.72 -24.15
CA ARG A 351 1.41 -3.47 -24.94
C ARG A 351 0.48 -4.31 -24.07
N ARG A 352 1.03 -4.97 -23.05
CA ARG A 352 0.24 -5.73 -22.06
C ARG A 352 -0.74 -4.82 -21.31
N ARG A 353 -0.31 -3.63 -20.89
CA ARG A 353 -1.17 -2.65 -20.20
C ARG A 353 -2.22 -2.04 -21.13
N THR A 354 -1.94 -1.91 -22.41
CA THR A 354 -2.84 -1.32 -23.41
C THR A 354 -3.71 -2.35 -24.13
N GLY A 355 -3.71 -3.60 -23.66
CA GLY A 355 -4.54 -4.68 -24.21
C GLY A 355 -4.01 -5.36 -25.48
N ASP A 356 -2.84 -4.98 -25.99
CA ASP A 356 -2.15 -5.67 -27.08
C ASP A 356 -1.39 -6.91 -26.55
N SER A 357 -2.16 -7.89 -26.05
CA SER A 357 -1.63 -9.16 -25.55
C SER A 357 -0.79 -9.92 -26.60
N PRO A 358 -1.19 -10.00 -27.89
CA PRO A 358 -0.37 -10.65 -28.91
C PRO A 358 0.99 -9.96 -29.12
N GLY A 359 1.01 -8.63 -29.22
CA GLY A 359 2.26 -7.88 -29.38
C GLY A 359 3.15 -7.94 -28.15
N ALA A 360 2.57 -7.96 -26.94
CA ALA A 360 3.31 -8.16 -25.71
C ALA A 360 3.94 -9.57 -25.62
N MET A 361 3.20 -10.62 -25.99
CA MET A 361 3.74 -11.98 -26.08
C MET A 361 4.90 -12.06 -27.07
N ALA A 362 4.77 -11.44 -28.25
CA ALA A 362 5.83 -11.42 -29.26
C ALA A 362 7.11 -10.73 -28.77
N ASP A 363 6.97 -9.62 -28.04
CA ASP A 363 8.12 -8.92 -27.45
C ASP A 363 8.78 -9.76 -26.34
N LEU A 364 8.00 -10.43 -25.49
CA LEU A 364 8.52 -11.34 -24.46
C LEU A 364 9.23 -12.55 -25.09
N ASP A 365 8.69 -13.09 -26.18
CA ASP A 365 9.32 -14.17 -26.94
C ASP A 365 10.65 -13.72 -27.53
N ALA A 366 10.73 -12.49 -28.05
CA ALA A 366 11.99 -11.91 -28.53
C ALA A 366 13.02 -11.75 -27.40
N VAL A 367 12.60 -11.27 -26.23
CA VAL A 367 13.47 -11.17 -25.05
C VAL A 367 13.97 -12.55 -24.63
N ILE A 368 13.09 -13.55 -24.53
CA ILE A 368 13.48 -14.90 -24.10
C ILE A 368 14.35 -15.60 -25.15
N LYS A 369 14.20 -15.27 -26.44
CA LYS A 369 15.12 -15.73 -27.47
C LYS A 369 16.53 -15.16 -27.31
N LEU A 370 16.63 -13.88 -26.94
CA LEU A 370 17.91 -13.17 -26.75
C LEU A 370 18.56 -13.50 -25.39
N GLU A 371 17.74 -13.63 -24.35
CA GLU A 371 18.10 -13.88 -22.97
C GLU A 371 17.23 -15.02 -22.40
N PRO A 372 17.56 -16.29 -22.69
CA PRO A 372 16.74 -17.45 -22.27
C PRO A 372 16.55 -17.59 -20.75
N THR A 373 17.42 -16.97 -19.97
CA THR A 373 17.42 -16.97 -18.51
C THR A 373 16.88 -15.67 -17.91
N ASN A 374 16.25 -14.79 -18.71
CA ASN A 374 15.62 -13.59 -18.17
C ASN A 374 14.37 -13.97 -17.34
N GLY A 375 14.57 -14.14 -16.03
CA GLY A 375 13.53 -14.56 -15.11
C GLY A 375 12.31 -13.63 -15.09
N VAL A 376 12.50 -12.33 -15.32
CA VAL A 376 11.40 -11.35 -15.35
C VAL A 376 10.54 -11.55 -16.60
N ALA A 377 11.18 -11.71 -17.77
CA ALA A 377 10.47 -11.99 -19.02
C ALA A 377 9.69 -13.31 -18.94
N LEU A 378 10.32 -14.36 -18.39
CA LEU A 378 9.70 -15.66 -18.15
C LEU A 378 8.48 -15.53 -17.21
N ALA A 379 8.61 -14.82 -16.09
CA ALA A 379 7.50 -14.60 -15.16
C ALA A 379 6.34 -13.81 -15.78
N MET A 380 6.66 -12.78 -16.58
CA MET A 380 5.65 -12.00 -17.29
C MET A 380 4.90 -12.86 -18.33
N ARG A 381 5.63 -13.66 -19.11
CA ARG A 381 5.03 -14.56 -20.11
C ARG A 381 4.21 -15.67 -19.46
N ALA A 382 4.68 -16.22 -18.34
CA ALA A 382 3.92 -17.19 -17.55
C ALA A 382 2.55 -16.64 -17.13
N SER A 383 2.50 -15.41 -16.63
CA SER A 383 1.26 -14.75 -16.21
C SER A 383 0.31 -14.53 -17.39
N MET A 384 0.84 -14.08 -18.53
CA MET A 384 0.04 -13.87 -19.74
C MET A 384 -0.52 -15.18 -20.32
N ARG A 385 0.29 -16.26 -20.32
CA ARG A 385 -0.15 -17.60 -20.71
C ARG A 385 -1.24 -18.14 -19.78
N ALA A 386 -1.13 -17.90 -18.47
CA ALA A 386 -2.19 -18.28 -17.52
C ALA A 386 -3.52 -17.57 -17.84
N GLN A 387 -3.47 -16.26 -18.17
CA GLN A 387 -4.66 -15.50 -18.58
C GLN A 387 -5.24 -16.01 -19.89
N ALA A 388 -4.39 -16.41 -20.84
CA ALA A 388 -4.77 -17.04 -22.10
C ALA A 388 -5.22 -18.51 -21.94
N LYS A 389 -5.25 -19.04 -20.71
CA LYS A 389 -5.54 -20.46 -20.40
C LYS A 389 -4.56 -21.46 -21.03
N ASP A 390 -3.38 -21.00 -21.44
CA ASP A 390 -2.24 -21.86 -21.78
C ASP A 390 -1.56 -22.32 -20.48
N ILE A 391 -2.16 -23.34 -19.86
CA ILE A 391 -1.75 -23.88 -18.57
C ILE A 391 -0.32 -24.44 -18.64
N ASP A 392 -0.03 -25.21 -19.69
CA ASP A 392 1.26 -25.90 -19.82
C ASP A 392 2.40 -24.93 -20.10
N GLY A 393 2.20 -23.97 -21.00
CA GLY A 393 3.19 -22.93 -21.25
C GLY A 393 3.41 -22.02 -20.04
N SER A 394 2.34 -21.74 -19.27
CA SER A 394 2.44 -20.98 -18.02
C SER A 394 3.24 -21.70 -16.94
N LEU A 395 3.00 -23.01 -16.74
CA LEU A 395 3.75 -23.83 -15.79
C LEU A 395 5.23 -23.92 -16.15
N ALA A 396 5.54 -24.15 -17.43
CA ALA A 396 6.92 -24.22 -17.92
C ALA A 396 7.68 -22.91 -17.72
N ASP A 397 7.07 -21.77 -18.08
CA ASP A 397 7.70 -20.46 -17.89
C ASP A 397 7.82 -20.09 -16.41
N SER A 398 6.84 -20.44 -15.58
CA SER A 398 6.91 -20.21 -14.13
C SER A 398 8.05 -21.02 -13.50
N GLU A 399 8.24 -22.27 -13.91
CA GLU A 399 9.35 -23.11 -13.44
C GLU A 399 10.70 -22.54 -13.86
N ALA A 400 10.82 -22.13 -15.12
CA ALA A 400 12.04 -21.48 -15.62
C ALA A 400 12.32 -20.16 -14.87
N ALA A 401 11.31 -19.33 -14.60
CA ALA A 401 11.46 -18.10 -13.82
C ALA A 401 11.94 -18.40 -12.38
N ILE A 402 11.38 -19.43 -11.73
CA ILE A 402 11.79 -19.87 -10.38
C ILE A 402 13.25 -20.33 -10.37
N ALA A 403 13.69 -21.04 -11.41
CA ALA A 403 15.09 -21.46 -11.55
C ALA A 403 16.06 -20.27 -11.63
N GLN A 404 15.58 -19.10 -12.10
CA GLN A 404 16.34 -17.84 -12.14
C GLN A 404 16.22 -17.02 -10.85
N GLY A 405 15.68 -17.62 -9.78
CA GLY A 405 15.55 -16.98 -8.47
C GLY A 405 14.33 -16.06 -8.34
N ILE A 406 13.41 -16.05 -9.30
CA ILE A 406 12.12 -15.35 -9.14
C ILE A 406 11.30 -16.10 -8.09
N ARG A 407 10.98 -15.42 -6.98
CA ARG A 407 10.19 -16.01 -5.89
C ARG A 407 9.06 -15.09 -5.52
N MET A 408 7.87 -15.43 -6.01
CA MET A 408 6.66 -14.64 -5.83
C MET A 408 5.53 -15.51 -5.31
N ALA A 409 4.94 -15.13 -4.18
CA ALA A 409 3.78 -15.85 -3.64
C ALA A 409 2.64 -16.01 -4.69
N PRO A 410 2.28 -15.00 -5.50
CA PRO A 410 1.28 -15.17 -6.56
C PRO A 410 1.68 -16.17 -7.65
N MET A 411 2.96 -16.26 -8.00
CA MET A 411 3.41 -17.22 -9.02
C MET A 411 3.24 -18.65 -8.51
N TYR A 412 3.67 -18.94 -7.28
CA TYR A 412 3.43 -20.24 -6.63
C TYR A 412 1.92 -20.53 -6.46
N ALA A 413 1.12 -19.54 -6.05
CA ALA A 413 -0.33 -19.72 -5.95
C ALA A 413 -1.01 -19.96 -7.31
N ASN A 414 -0.56 -19.29 -8.37
CA ASN A 414 -1.06 -19.50 -9.72
C ASN A 414 -0.69 -20.89 -10.23
N ARG A 415 0.55 -21.36 -9.99
CA ARG A 415 0.94 -22.75 -10.26
C ARG A 415 0.07 -23.73 -9.48
N GLY A 416 -0.20 -23.45 -8.21
CA GLY A 416 -1.13 -24.23 -7.40
C GLY A 416 -2.55 -24.28 -8.00
N ALA A 417 -3.05 -23.15 -8.49
CA ALA A 417 -4.34 -23.08 -9.18
C ALA A 417 -4.33 -23.85 -10.51
N MET A 418 -3.24 -23.78 -11.27
CA MET A 418 -3.04 -24.54 -12.51
C MET A 418 -3.01 -26.04 -12.25
N TYR A 419 -2.22 -26.53 -11.29
CA TYR A 419 -2.20 -27.94 -10.92
C TYR A 419 -3.55 -28.42 -10.38
N ARG A 420 -4.23 -27.61 -9.56
CA ARG A 420 -5.59 -27.92 -9.10
C ARG A 420 -6.57 -28.03 -10.26
N SER A 421 -6.47 -27.14 -11.26
CA SER A 421 -7.34 -27.20 -12.46
C SER A 421 -7.08 -28.44 -13.31
N LYS A 422 -5.86 -29.01 -13.25
CA LYS A 422 -5.51 -30.32 -13.82
C LYS A 422 -5.89 -31.50 -12.91
N GLY A 423 -6.59 -31.26 -11.80
CA GLY A 423 -6.95 -32.29 -10.82
C GLY A 423 -5.81 -32.75 -9.90
N ASN A 424 -4.62 -32.17 -10.01
CA ASN A 424 -3.46 -32.55 -9.20
C ASN A 424 -3.44 -31.73 -7.90
N CYS A 425 -4.28 -32.13 -6.93
CA CYS A 425 -4.40 -31.47 -5.63
C CYS A 425 -3.13 -31.61 -4.79
N GLU A 426 -2.44 -32.75 -4.84
CA GLU A 426 -1.19 -32.98 -4.12
C GLU A 426 -0.13 -31.93 -4.50
N ARG A 427 0.12 -31.76 -5.81
CA ARG A 427 1.07 -30.75 -6.28
C ARG A 427 0.57 -29.34 -6.02
N ALA A 428 -0.73 -29.10 -6.15
CA ALA A 428 -1.31 -27.80 -5.88
C ALA A 428 -1.05 -27.34 -4.44
N ILE A 429 -1.23 -28.23 -3.45
CA ILE A 429 -0.96 -27.96 -2.04
C ILE A 429 0.50 -27.54 -1.83
N VAL A 430 1.46 -28.24 -2.41
CA VAL A 430 2.89 -27.90 -2.29
C VAL A 430 3.16 -26.48 -2.80
N GLU A 431 2.63 -26.14 -3.99
CA GLU A 431 2.80 -24.81 -4.55
C GLU A 431 2.10 -23.74 -3.70
N TYR A 432 0.90 -24.01 -3.17
CA TYR A 432 0.23 -23.11 -2.25
C TYR A 432 1.00 -22.93 -0.93
N GLU A 433 1.64 -23.96 -0.41
CA GLU A 433 2.45 -23.87 0.80
C GLU A 433 3.73 -23.05 0.58
N GLU A 434 4.39 -23.19 -0.57
CA GLU A 434 5.50 -22.31 -0.95
C GLU A 434 5.04 -20.85 -1.07
N ALA A 435 3.86 -20.63 -1.64
CA ALA A 435 3.24 -19.31 -1.67
C ALA A 435 3.04 -18.74 -0.25
N LEU A 436 2.57 -19.58 0.68
CA LEU A 436 2.31 -19.20 2.08
C LEU A 436 3.57 -19.03 2.92
N LYS A 437 4.70 -19.65 2.55
CA LYS A 437 6.00 -19.35 3.18
C LYS A 437 6.46 -17.92 2.85
N ILE A 438 6.16 -17.45 1.64
CA ILE A 438 6.53 -16.11 1.18
C ILE A 438 5.54 -15.06 1.69
N ASP A 439 4.24 -15.35 1.61
CA ASP A 439 3.16 -14.52 2.17
C ASP A 439 2.20 -15.41 2.98
N PRO A 440 2.38 -15.50 4.32
CA PRO A 440 1.53 -16.32 5.19
C PRO A 440 0.04 -16.00 5.14
N ASN A 441 -0.33 -14.80 4.67
CA ASN A 441 -1.71 -14.34 4.60
C ASN A 441 -2.26 -14.44 3.18
N LEU A 442 -1.62 -15.21 2.29
CA LEU A 442 -2.02 -15.33 0.90
C LEU A 442 -3.34 -16.13 0.74
N GLN A 443 -4.50 -15.48 0.90
CA GLN A 443 -5.84 -16.08 0.79
C GLN A 443 -6.09 -16.94 -0.46
N SER A 444 -5.57 -16.59 -1.64
CA SER A 444 -5.67 -17.46 -2.83
C SER A 444 -5.00 -18.82 -2.59
N ALA A 445 -3.85 -18.84 -1.93
CA ALA A 445 -3.18 -20.07 -1.53
C ALA A 445 -3.82 -20.76 -0.33
N LEU A 446 -4.27 -20.03 0.69
CA LEU A 446 -5.03 -20.62 1.81
C LEU A 446 -6.29 -21.31 1.31
N ARG A 447 -7.14 -20.61 0.54
CA ARG A 447 -8.36 -21.17 -0.05
C ARG A 447 -8.05 -22.29 -1.02
N GLY A 448 -7.02 -22.12 -1.85
CA GLY A 448 -6.59 -23.13 -2.82
C GLY A 448 -6.21 -24.44 -2.15
N ARG A 449 -5.35 -24.35 -1.14
CA ARG A 449 -4.88 -25.47 -0.31
C ARG A 449 -6.02 -26.11 0.47
N ASP A 450 -6.85 -25.31 1.13
CA ASP A 450 -7.97 -25.80 1.94
C ASP A 450 -9.05 -26.45 1.05
N ALA A 451 -9.26 -25.97 -0.18
CA ALA A 451 -10.13 -26.61 -1.15
C ALA A 451 -9.59 -27.97 -1.63
N CYS A 452 -8.28 -28.08 -1.89
CA CYS A 452 -7.62 -29.35 -2.20
C CYS A 452 -7.77 -30.35 -1.05
N ARG A 453 -7.44 -29.94 0.19
CA ARG A 453 -7.54 -30.79 1.39
C ARG A 453 -8.98 -31.25 1.69
N LYS A 454 -9.97 -30.37 1.50
CA LYS A 454 -11.40 -30.73 1.65
C LYS A 454 -11.90 -31.66 0.56
N GLY A 455 -11.29 -31.62 -0.63
CA GLY A 455 -11.59 -32.52 -1.74
C GLY A 455 -11.03 -33.92 -1.51
N GLU A 456 -9.82 -34.01 -0.95
CA GLU A 456 -9.18 -35.28 -0.56
C GLU A 456 -9.98 -35.99 0.55
N ALA A 457 -10.43 -35.26 1.57
CA ALA A 457 -11.23 -35.81 2.67
C ALA A 457 -12.65 -36.30 2.30
N LYS A 458 -13.08 -36.14 1.03
CA LYS A 458 -14.36 -36.69 0.53
C LYS A 458 -14.17 -37.95 -0.32
N ASN A 459 -12.93 -38.29 -0.65
CA ASN A 459 -12.57 -39.44 -1.48
C ASN A 459 -11.90 -40.57 -0.68
N GLU A 460 -11.71 -40.37 0.62
CA GLU A 460 -11.45 -41.42 1.65
C GLU A 460 -12.77 -41.77 2.34
#